data_AF-A0A537RVB0-F1
#
_entry.id   AF-A0A537RVB0-F1
#
_cell.length_a   1.000
_cell.length_b   1.000
_cell.length_c   1.000
_cell.angle_alpha   90.00
_cell.angle_beta   90.00
_cell.angle_gamma   90.00
#
_symmetry.space_group_name_H-M   'P 1'
#
loop_
_entity.id
_entity.type
_entity.pdbx_description
1 polymer ?
#
loop_
_entity_poly.entity_id
_entity_poly.type
_entity_poly.pdbx_seq_one_letter_code
_entity_poly.pdbx_strand_id
1 'polypeptide(L)'
;MDTIAADTGPTNTGLSLLDLERLRAAPLSRDPFDFVVVENFVRPQYLAAAIADFPPLGKHGSFPLNGQRYGAIFARLAAELQNSDLRRAIED
;
A
#
# COMPACT_ATOMS: atom_id res chain seq x y z
N MET A 1 36.35 -11.02 8.34
CA MET A 1 35.66 -11.02 9.63
C MET A 1 35.19 -9.60 9.82
N ASP A 2 34.10 -9.26 9.15
CA ASP A 2 33.44 -7.96 9.29
C ASP A 2 31.94 -8.24 9.35
N THR A 3 31.41 -7.94 10.52
CA THR A 3 30.06 -8.15 10.96
C THR A 3 29.11 -7.29 10.14
N ILE A 4 28.23 -7.90 9.34
CA ILE A 4 27.03 -7.21 8.87
C ILE A 4 26.12 -7.00 10.08
N ALA A 5 26.06 -5.76 10.55
CA ALA A 5 25.09 -5.33 11.54
C ALA A 5 23.68 -5.58 10.97
N ALA A 6 22.90 -6.36 11.69
CA ALA A 6 21.47 -6.47 11.47
C ALA A 6 20.85 -5.09 11.76
N ASP A 7 20.48 -4.37 10.70
CA ASP A 7 19.63 -3.20 10.80
C ASP A 7 18.23 -3.66 11.24
N THR A 8 17.99 -3.59 12.55
CA THR A 8 16.68 -3.88 13.15
C THR A 8 15.97 -2.54 13.35
N GLY A 9 15.52 -1.95 12.25
CA GLY A 9 14.43 -0.97 12.30
C GLY A 9 13.11 -1.67 12.66
N PRO A 10 12.12 -0.97 13.25
CA PRO A 10 10.84 -1.58 13.61
C PRO A 10 10.13 -2.05 12.34
N THR A 11 10.28 -3.33 12.04
CA THR A 11 9.65 -4.02 10.93
C THR A 11 8.18 -4.17 11.28
N ASN A 12 7.30 -3.37 10.66
CA ASN A 12 5.85 -3.60 10.73
C ASN A 12 5.45 -4.80 9.85
N THR A 13 6.16 -5.92 10.00
CA THR A 13 6.29 -7.00 9.00
C THR A 13 5.43 -8.20 9.34
N GLY A 14 4.12 -8.01 9.29
CA GLY A 14 3.24 -9.19 9.28
C GLY A 14 1.76 -8.90 9.36
N LEU A 15 1.39 -7.69 9.79
CA LEU A 15 0.00 -7.31 9.93
C LEU A 15 -0.51 -6.50 8.75
N SER A 16 0.22 -5.51 8.23
CA SER A 16 -0.25 -4.54 7.20
C SER A 16 -0.43 -5.13 5.79
N LEU A 17 -1.44 -4.64 5.05
CA LEU A 17 -1.72 -4.98 3.66
C LEU A 17 -0.71 -4.36 2.69
N LEU A 18 -0.19 -3.18 3.02
CA LEU A 18 0.76 -2.42 2.20
C LEU A 18 2.21 -2.73 2.61
N ASP A 19 3.10 -2.75 1.63
CA ASP A 19 4.53 -2.91 1.86
C ASP A 19 5.28 -1.57 1.85
N LEU A 20 5.22 -0.85 2.97
CA LEU A 20 5.83 0.48 3.09
C LEU A 20 7.35 0.48 2.92
N GLU A 21 8.04 -0.62 3.26
CA GLU A 21 9.48 -0.73 3.01
C GLU A 21 9.80 -0.78 1.52
N ARG A 22 8.95 -1.46 0.74
CA ARG A 22 9.08 -1.44 -0.74
C ARG A 22 8.85 -0.05 -1.31
N LEU A 23 7.94 0.73 -0.72
CA LEU A 23 7.72 2.12 -1.13
C LEU A 23 8.98 2.98 -0.87
N ARG A 24 9.57 2.90 0.32
CA ARG A 24 10.79 3.66 0.65
C ARG A 24 11.99 3.26 -0.21
N ALA A 25 12.07 1.99 -0.59
CA ALA A 25 13.14 1.49 -1.45
C ALA A 25 12.90 1.77 -2.95
N ALA A 26 11.72 2.25 -3.35
CA ALA A 26 11.38 2.43 -4.74
C ALA A 26 12.16 3.61 -5.35
N PRO A 27 12.71 3.45 -6.56
CA PRO A 27 13.46 4.52 -7.20
C PRO A 27 12.52 5.68 -7.59
N LEU A 28 12.91 6.90 -7.21
CA LEU A 28 12.24 8.13 -7.65
C LEU A 28 12.60 8.43 -9.11
N SER A 29 11.60 8.37 -9.99
CA SER A 29 11.68 8.90 -11.34
C SER A 29 11.35 10.40 -11.33
N ARG A 30 12.02 11.20 -12.16
CA ARG A 30 11.90 12.67 -12.17
C ARG A 30 11.44 13.26 -13.51
N ASP A 31 11.30 12.42 -14.53
CA ASP A 31 10.86 12.83 -15.87
C ASP A 31 9.58 12.07 -16.23
N PRO A 32 8.47 12.74 -16.57
CA PRO A 32 8.29 14.20 -16.73
C PRO A 32 8.02 14.98 -15.43
N PHE A 33 7.88 14.28 -14.30
CA PHE A 33 7.72 14.83 -12.95
C PHE A 33 8.12 13.76 -11.93
N ASP A 34 8.13 14.10 -10.65
CA ASP A 34 8.50 13.19 -9.57
C ASP A 34 7.42 12.11 -9.34
N PHE A 35 7.77 10.84 -9.55
CA PHE A 35 6.89 9.69 -9.27
C PHE A 35 7.67 8.44 -8.86
N VAL A 36 6.97 7.52 -8.20
CA VAL A 36 7.48 6.19 -7.85
C VAL A 36 6.51 5.12 -8.37
N VAL A 37 7.06 3.98 -8.80
CA VAL A 37 6.28 2.77 -9.12
C VAL A 37 6.76 1.65 -8.24
N VAL A 38 5.86 1.14 -7.40
CA VAL A 38 6.16 0.08 -6.43
C VAL A 38 5.46 -1.19 -6.88
N GLU A 39 6.22 -2.13 -7.44
CA GLU A 39 5.68 -3.45 -7.76
C GLU A 39 5.22 -4.16 -6.49
N ASN A 40 4.21 -5.04 -6.59
CA ASN A 40 3.72 -5.87 -5.47
C ASN A 40 3.50 -5.09 -4.16
N PHE A 41 3.03 -3.84 -4.27
CA PHE A 41 2.86 -2.96 -3.10
C PHE A 41 1.79 -3.47 -2.14
N VAL A 42 0.69 -4.00 -2.69
CA VAL A 42 -0.25 -4.82 -1.91
C VAL A 42 0.35 -6.21 -1.76
N ARG A 43 0.53 -6.67 -0.53
CA ARG A 43 1.18 -7.96 -0.29
C ARG A 43 0.37 -9.10 -0.93
N PRO A 44 1.02 -10.05 -1.65
CA PRO A 44 0.33 -11.06 -2.45
C PRO A 44 -0.72 -11.88 -1.69
N GLN A 45 -0.49 -12.16 -0.39
CA GLN A 45 -1.43 -12.92 0.43
C GLN A 45 -2.79 -12.22 0.64
N TYR A 46 -2.87 -10.90 0.46
CA TYR A 46 -4.11 -10.14 0.63
C TYR A 46 -4.77 -9.75 -0.70
N LEU A 47 -4.04 -9.82 -1.82
CA LEU A 47 -4.49 -9.30 -3.12
C LEU A 47 -5.81 -9.94 -3.58
N ALA A 48 -5.91 -11.28 -3.55
CA ALA A 48 -7.10 -11.99 -3.99
C ALA A 48 -8.34 -11.63 -3.15
N ALA A 49 -8.17 -11.51 -1.83
CA ALA A 49 -9.25 -11.14 -0.92
C ALA A 49 -9.66 -9.67 -1.09
N ALA A 50 -8.71 -8.76 -1.32
CA ALA A 50 -8.99 -7.35 -1.58
C ALA A 50 -9.79 -7.15 -2.88
N ILE A 51 -9.49 -7.94 -3.92
CA ILE A 51 -10.25 -7.94 -5.18
C ILE A 51 -11.66 -8.49 -4.97
N ALA A 52 -11.81 -9.59 -4.24
CA ALA A 52 -13.12 -10.18 -3.95
C ALA A 52 -14.03 -9.24 -3.12
N ASP A 53 -13.43 -8.44 -2.25
CA ASP A 53 -14.12 -7.45 -1.41
C ASP A 53 -14.37 -6.11 -2.13
N PHE A 54 -13.87 -5.93 -3.36
CA PHE A 54 -14.04 -4.70 -4.12
C PHE A 54 -15.52 -4.46 -4.46
N PRO A 55 -16.03 -3.22 -4.34
CA PRO A 55 -17.43 -2.94 -4.60
C PRO A 55 -17.77 -3.20 -6.08
N PRO A 56 -18.91 -3.81 -6.40
CA PRO A 56 -19.35 -3.98 -7.78
C PRO A 56 -19.74 -2.61 -8.37
N LEU A 57 -18.80 -1.95 -9.04
CA LEU A 57 -19.04 -0.67 -9.72
C LEU A 57 -19.70 -0.93 -11.07
N GLY A 58 -21.01 -0.77 -11.15
CA GLY A 58 -21.79 -1.03 -12.38
C GLY A 58 -21.59 -0.01 -13.50
N LYS A 59 -20.74 1.02 -13.30
CA LYS A 59 -20.43 2.07 -14.28
C LYS A 59 -18.97 2.51 -14.10
N HIS A 60 -18.38 3.03 -15.17
CA HIS A 60 -17.09 3.73 -15.11
C HIS A 60 -17.28 5.11 -14.48
N GLY A 61 -16.31 5.56 -13.68
CA GLY A 61 -16.33 6.88 -13.07
C GLY A 61 -15.60 6.93 -11.72
N SER A 62 -15.63 8.10 -11.10
CA SER A 62 -15.16 8.30 -9.73
C SER A 62 -16.32 8.10 -8.77
N PHE A 63 -16.18 7.15 -7.84
CA PHE A 63 -17.17 6.87 -6.81
C PHE A 63 -16.56 7.14 -5.44
N PRO A 64 -17.22 7.96 -4.59
CA PRO A 64 -16.79 8.08 -3.22
C PRO A 64 -16.91 6.73 -2.53
N LEU A 65 -16.00 6.44 -1.58
CA LEU A 65 -16.13 5.26 -0.72
C LEU A 65 -17.43 5.30 0.11
N ASN A 66 -17.89 6.50 0.45
CA ASN A 66 -19.17 6.67 1.14
C ASN A 66 -20.33 6.25 0.21
N GLY A 67 -21.19 5.36 0.68
CA GLY A 67 -22.32 4.83 -0.08
C GLY A 67 -22.01 3.60 -0.95
N GLN A 68 -20.79 3.07 -0.92
CA GLN A 68 -20.44 1.80 -1.55
C GLN A 68 -20.46 0.66 -0.55
N ARG A 69 -20.87 -0.53 -1.00
CA ARG A 69 -20.78 -1.76 -0.22
C ARG A 69 -19.55 -2.54 -0.66
N TYR A 70 -18.59 -2.67 0.25
CA TYR A 70 -17.35 -3.42 0.07
C TYR A 70 -17.07 -4.28 1.30
N GLY A 71 -16.21 -5.28 1.15
CA GLY A 71 -15.84 -6.18 2.23
C GLY A 71 -14.73 -5.66 3.13
N ALA A 72 -14.41 -6.42 4.17
CA ALA A 72 -13.52 -6.00 5.26
C ALA A 72 -12.06 -5.80 4.82
N ILE A 73 -11.56 -6.61 3.89
CA ILE A 73 -10.18 -6.50 3.39
C ILE A 73 -10.03 -5.25 2.52
N PHE A 74 -11.01 -4.96 1.67
CA PHE A 74 -11.00 -3.70 0.90
C PHE A 74 -11.14 -2.48 1.81
N ALA A 75 -12.03 -2.53 2.81
CA ALA A 75 -12.17 -1.47 3.81
C ALA A 75 -10.84 -1.19 4.52
N ARG A 76 -10.13 -2.25 4.89
CA ARG A 76 -8.82 -2.18 5.51
C ARG A 76 -7.76 -1.60 4.56
N LEU A 77 -7.75 -2.00 3.29
CA LEU A 77 -6.86 -1.42 2.28
C LEU A 77 -7.09 0.09 2.15
N ALA A 78 -8.35 0.51 2.05
CA ALA A 78 -8.70 1.93 1.97
C ALA A 78 -8.25 2.71 3.22
N ALA A 79 -8.41 2.12 4.41
CA ALA A 79 -7.95 2.72 5.66
C ALA A 79 -6.41 2.85 5.70
N GLU A 80 -5.66 1.83 5.27
CA GLU A 80 -4.20 1.89 5.22
C GLU A 80 -3.71 2.94 4.19
N LEU A 81 -4.40 3.10 3.06
CA LEU A 81 -4.11 4.15 2.07
C LEU A 81 -4.39 5.58 2.58
N GLN A 82 -5.24 5.72 3.60
CA GLN A 82 -5.56 7.00 4.24
C GLN A 82 -4.81 7.24 5.56
N ASN A 83 -3.97 6.28 5.97
CA ASN A 83 -3.28 6.34 7.25
C ASN A 83 -2.03 7.24 7.18
N SER A 84 -1.71 7.85 8.32
CA SER A 84 -0.48 8.58 8.60
C SER A 84 0.80 7.81 8.30
N ASP A 85 0.82 6.47 8.44
CA ASP A 85 2.01 5.66 8.16
C ASP A 85 2.40 5.72 6.66
N LEU A 86 1.42 5.63 5.77
CA LEU A 86 1.66 5.78 4.33
C LEU A 86 2.12 7.19 4.00
N ARG A 87 1.44 8.20 4.57
CA ARG A 87 1.81 9.61 4.38
C ARG A 87 3.28 9.84 4.74
N ARG A 88 3.70 9.37 5.91
CA ARG A 88 5.09 9.50 6.37
C ARG A 88 6.06 8.79 5.42
N ALA A 89 5.73 7.58 4.97
CA ALA A 89 6.57 6.84 4.02
C ALA A 89 6.71 7.53 2.64
N ILE A 90 5.79 8.43 2.26
CA ILE A 90 5.89 9.26 1.05
C ILE A 90 6.74 10.52 1.28
N GLU A 91 6.76 11.03 2.52
CA GLU A 91 7.51 12.24 2.92
C GLU A 91 8.99 11.96 3.25
N ASP A 92 9.35 10.69 3.49
CA ASP A 92 10.73 10.20 3.72
C ASP A 92 11.60 10.31 2.45
#